data_AF-A0A5C1NBS4-F1
#
_entry.id   AF-A0A5C1NBS4-F1
#
_cell.length_a   1.000
_cell.length_b   1.000
_cell.length_c   1.000
_cell.angle_alpha   90.00
_cell.angle_beta   90.00
_cell.angle_gamma   90.00
#
_symmetry.space_group_name_H-M   'P 1'
#
loop_
_entity.id
_entity.type
_entity.pdbx_description
1 polymer ?
#
loop_
_entity_poly.entity_id
_entity_poly.type
_entity_poly.pdbx_seq_one_letter_code
_entity_poly.pdbx_strand_id
1 'polypeptide(L)' 'MYPDPKRVRQKVTVYLDQYEADIVAAHANYMGVSKAEVMRTMIIKEAMEVLGIDLDDVKPTMAARAS' A
#
# COMPACT_ATOMS: atom_id res chain seq x y z
N MET A 1 -15.10 -21.22 -9.52
CA MET A 1 -13.74 -20.78 -9.16
C MET A 1 -13.78 -20.38 -7.69
N TYR A 2 -13.13 -21.14 -6.81
CA TYR A 2 -13.15 -20.86 -5.38
C TYR A 2 -12.53 -19.48 -5.12
N PRO A 3 -13.14 -18.60 -4.31
CA PRO A 3 -12.45 -17.43 -3.81
C PRO A 3 -11.26 -17.94 -2.97
N ASP A 4 -10.05 -17.67 -3.43
CA ASP A 4 -8.83 -18.03 -2.71
C ASP A 4 -8.87 -17.36 -1.31
N PRO A 5 -8.93 -18.13 -0.22
CA PRO A 5 -9.02 -17.60 1.13
C PRO A 5 -7.79 -16.78 1.54
N LYS A 6 -6.67 -16.87 0.79
CA LYS A 6 -5.50 -15.99 0.99
C LYS A 6 -5.69 -14.60 0.38
N ARG A 7 -6.76 -14.37 -0.39
CA ARG A 7 -7.07 -13.10 -1.06
C ARG A 7 -8.01 -12.20 -0.24
N VAL A 8 -8.13 -12.45 1.06
CA VAL A 8 -8.92 -11.62 1.97
C VAL A 8 -8.22 -10.27 2.17
N ARG A 9 -8.72 -9.23 1.50
CA ARG A 9 -8.28 -7.85 1.72
C ARG A 9 -8.84 -7.39 3.07
N GLN A 10 -7.97 -7.04 4.01
CA GLN A 10 -8.40 -6.39 5.25
C GLN A 10 -8.66 -4.91 4.99
N LYS A 11 -9.78 -4.40 5.51
CA LYS A 11 -10.12 -2.98 5.45
C LYS A 11 -9.36 -2.26 6.57
N VAL A 12 -8.61 -1.24 6.20
CA VAL A 12 -8.00 -0.29 7.13
C VAL A 12 -8.65 1.07 6.90
N THR A 13 -8.94 1.80 7.96
CA THR A 13 -9.51 3.15 7.90
C THR A 13 -8.58 4.09 8.63
N VAL A 14 -8.21 5.18 7.97
CA VAL A 14 -7.34 6.23 8.51
C VAL A 14 -8.16 7.51 8.56
N TYR A 15 -8.11 8.20 9.69
CA TYR A 15 -8.73 9.51 9.85
C TYR A 15 -7.71 10.56 9.45
N LEU A 16 -8.10 11.43 8.52
CA LEU A 16 -7.30 12.52 8.00
C LEU A 16 -8.07 13.82 8.24
N ASP A 17 -7.35 14.89 8.52
CA ASP A 17 -7.92 16.23 8.45
C ASP A 17 -8.20 16.62 6.97
N GLN A 18 -9.00 17.66 6.78
CA GLN A 18 -9.40 18.16 5.46
C GLN A 18 -8.18 18.50 4.58
N TYR A 19 -7.18 19.18 5.15
CA TYR A 19 -5.97 19.55 4.42
C TYR A 19 -5.16 18.31 3.97
N GLU A 20 -5.03 17.31 4.85
CA GLU A 20 -4.34 16.06 4.54
C GLU A 20 -5.08 15.27 3.45
N ALA A 21 -6.41 15.22 3.52
CA ALA A 21 -7.25 14.59 2.52
C ALA A 21 -7.10 15.28 1.14
N ASP A 22 -7.01 16.60 1.11
CA ASP A 22 -6.85 17.39 -0.12
C ASP A 22 -5.47 17.18 -0.75
N ILE A 23 -4.41 17.04 0.03
CA ILE A 23 -3.07 16.66 -0.47
C ILE A 23 -3.12 15.29 -1.14
N VAL A 24 -3.70 14.29 -0.47
CA VAL A 24 -3.82 12.93 -1.03
C VAL A 24 -4.64 12.94 -2.31
N ALA A 25 -5.71 13.74 -2.35
CA ALA A 25 -6.53 13.91 -3.54
C ALA A 25 -5.76 14.55 -4.70
N ALA A 26 -5.04 15.65 -4.45
CA ALA A 26 -4.22 16.30 -5.46
C ALA A 26 -3.14 15.36 -6.02
N HIS A 27 -2.49 14.59 -5.15
CA HIS A 27 -1.48 13.61 -5.54
C HIS A 27 -2.06 12.46 -6.39
N ALA A 28 -3.20 11.92 -5.98
CA ALA A 28 -3.90 10.88 -6.73
C ALA A 28 -4.32 11.37 -8.12
N ASN A 29 -4.84 12.60 -8.22
CA ASN A 29 -5.20 13.22 -9.48
C ASN A 29 -3.98 13.43 -10.38
N TYR A 30 -2.85 13.85 -9.81
CA TYR A 30 -1.61 14.04 -10.56
C TYR A 30 -1.08 12.73 -11.16
N MET A 31 -1.17 11.63 -10.42
CA MET A 31 -0.72 10.31 -10.88
C MET A 31 -1.77 9.56 -11.73
N GLY A 32 -3.02 10.03 -11.77
CA GLY A 32 -4.12 9.37 -12.47
C GLY A 32 -4.56 8.04 -11.83
N VAL A 33 -4.32 7.86 -10.53
CA VAL A 33 -4.65 6.63 -9.78
C VAL A 33 -5.65 6.92 -8.66
N SER A 34 -6.15 5.87 -8.00
CA SER A 34 -7.11 6.05 -6.90
C SER A 34 -6.44 6.53 -5.60
N LYS A 35 -7.15 7.32 -4.79
CA LYS A 35 -6.67 7.75 -3.45
C LYS A 35 -6.23 6.57 -2.57
N ALA A 36 -6.98 5.47 -2.62
CA ALA A 36 -6.69 4.28 -1.84
C ALA A 36 -5.37 3.62 -2.26
N GLU A 37 -5.05 3.65 -3.55
CA GLU A 37 -3.81 3.13 -4.09
C GLU A 37 -2.61 3.98 -3.68
N VAL A 38 -2.72 5.31 -3.78
CA VAL A 38 -1.70 6.25 -3.29
C VAL A 38 -1.44 6.06 -1.81
N MET A 39 -2.49 6.00 -0.99
CA MET A 39 -2.33 5.78 0.45
C MET A 39 -1.65 4.43 0.73
N ARG A 40 -2.03 3.37 0.01
CA ARG A 40 -1.40 2.06 0.17
C ARG A 40 0.09 2.08 -0.17
N THR A 41 0.48 2.70 -1.29
CA THR A 41 1.89 2.75 -1.69
C THR A 41 2.71 3.56 -0.70
N MET A 42 2.22 4.71 -0.24
CA MET A 42 2.90 5.53 0.76
C MET A 42 3.04 4.79 2.10
N ILE A 43 1.98 4.17 2.62
CA ILE A 43 2.02 3.42 3.90
C ILE A 43 3.02 2.26 3.83
N ILE A 44 3.00 1.48 2.74
CA ILE A 44 3.92 0.35 2.60
C ILE A 44 5.36 0.82 2.44
N LYS A 45 5.59 1.87 1.64
CA LYS A 45 6.91 2.45 1.46
C LYS A 45 7.49 2.92 2.81
N GLU A 46 6.72 3.70 3.56
CA GLU A 46 7.15 4.21 4.88
C GLU A 46 7.39 3.05 5.87
N ALA A 47 6.49 2.07 5.93
CA ALA A 47 6.66 0.91 6.80
C ALA A 47 7.94 0.12 6.49
N MET A 48 8.29 -0.02 5.21
CA MET A 48 9.52 -0.69 4.79
C MET A 48 10.76 0.11 5.21
N GLU A 49 10.73 1.43 5.03
CA GLU A 49 11.82 2.33 5.43
C GLU A 49 12.04 2.29 6.95
N VAL A 50 10.97 2.35 7.74
CA VAL A 50 11.03 2.23 9.21
C VAL A 50 11.58 0.87 9.65
N LEU A 51 11.26 -0.19 8.92
CA LEU A 51 11.77 -1.54 9.21
C LEU A 51 13.22 -1.74 8.71
N GLY A 52 13.79 -0.77 7.99
CA GLY A 52 15.12 -0.90 7.38
C GLY A 52 15.18 -2.00 6.31
N ILE A 53 14.04 -2.34 5.72
CA ILE A 53 13.91 -3.38 4.70
C ILE A 53 14.02 -2.71 3.34
N ASP A 54 15.11 -2.96 2.62
CA ASP A 54 15.24 -2.47 1.25
C ASP A 54 14.27 -3.21 0.32
N LEU A 55 13.69 -2.49 -0.64
CA LEU A 55 12.77 -3.06 -1.64
C LEU A 55 13.43 -4.17 -2.46
N ASP A 56 14.75 -4.13 -2.60
CA ASP A 56 15.52 -5.15 -3.31
C ASP A 56 15.70 -6.45 -2.50
N ASP A 57 15.66 -6.39 -1.16
CA ASP A 57 15.78 -7.56 -0.26
C ASP A 57 14.47 -8.35 -0.10
N VAL A 58 13.31 -7.75 -0.41
CA VAL A 58 12.00 -8.42 -0.29
C VAL A 58 11.62 -9.24 -1.52
N LYS A 59 12.14 -8.88 -2.70
CA LYS A 59 11.90 -9.58 -3.97
C LYS A 59 12.12 -11.12 -3.90
N PRO A 60 13.17 -11.65 -3.24
CA PRO A 60 13.35 -13.10 -3.14
C PRO A 60 12.38 -13.77 -2.14
N THR A 61 11.96 -13.07 -1.08
CA THR A 61 11.21 -13.69 0.03
C THR A 61 9.73 -13.94 -0.32
N MET A 62 9.13 -13.12 -1.19
CA MET A 62 7.75 -13.34 -1.65
C MET A 62 7.63 -14.46 -2.69
N ALA A 63 8.66 -14.68 -3.51
CA ALA A 63 8.73 -15.80 -4.45
C ALA A 63 8.96 -17.14 -3.72
N ALA A 64 9.77 -17.14 -2.64
CA ALA A 64 10.07 -18.33 -1.86
C ALA A 64 8.91 -18.82 -0.96
N ARG A 65 7.92 -17.98 -0.66
CA ARG A 65 6.72 -18.38 0.12
C ARG A 65 5.58 -18.93 -0.75
N ALA A 66 5.77 -19.00 -2.06
CA ALA A 66 4.81 -19.50 -3.03
C ALA A 66 5.17 -20.89 -3.60
N SER A 67 6.24 -21.52 -3.11
CA SER A 67 6.63 -22.91 -3.42
C SER A 67 6.26 -23.87 -2.30
#